data_AF-A0A1F6QG78-F1
#
_entry.id   AF-A0A1F6QG78-F1
#
_cell.length_a   1.000
_cell.length_b   1.000
_cell.length_c   1.000
_cell.angle_alpha   90.00
_cell.angle_beta   90.00
_cell.angle_gamma   90.00
#
_symmetry.space_group_name_H-M   'P 1'
#
loop_
_entity.id
_entity.type
_entity.pdbx_description
1 polymer ?
#
loop_
_entity_poly.entity_id
_entity_poly.type
_entity_poly.pdbx_seq_one_letter_code
_entity_poly.pdbx_strand_id
1 'polypeptide(L)'
;MKTHSSTSFPFVIPATKQRPVAKQETASAVELITSSLPINLTRELSITHRKNIAYVKQHVGQRINGEITIGGKKVHVIKMLGTGGSKTVFDVEWNGYRLALALPHTTSGIGKWCSALKDPENTERVRELGLCTNTLCEAIPIKIDDVEFLGLVMNRYEDLPYLVFDTKDTNYLLSDREPLIPEGGLNVKNFVLMVSPVMDDLATVLKSNIRMGSDCFSTCIDKDGKLRMFFSDLGQGMHTTDKPVSYDTALGYAAMVLDRWACSFKDGDDQIKSMNADFFLEFEKGSDDPTSLQAKVAQEIMKRVSTT
;
A
#
# COMPACT_ATOMS: atom_id res chain seq x y z
N MET A 1 13.64 -7.91 41.60
CA MET A 1 12.66 -7.88 40.48
C MET A 1 12.46 -6.42 40.09
N LYS A 2 13.05 -5.97 38.97
CA LYS A 2 12.85 -4.62 38.44
C LYS A 2 11.80 -4.71 37.33
N THR A 3 10.68 -4.05 37.55
CA THR A 3 9.60 -3.86 36.57
C THR A 3 10.10 -2.90 35.49
N HIS A 4 10.24 -3.39 34.26
CA HIS A 4 10.49 -2.54 33.10
C HIS A 4 9.21 -1.78 32.74
N SER A 5 9.28 -0.45 32.81
CA SER A 5 8.25 0.44 32.28
C SER A 5 8.23 0.35 30.76
N SER A 6 7.05 0.11 30.20
CA SER A 6 6.77 0.21 28.77
C SER A 6 6.92 1.65 28.30
N THR A 7 8.03 1.98 27.64
CA THR A 7 8.16 3.23 26.87
C THR A 7 7.64 2.98 25.46
N SER A 8 6.45 3.50 25.20
CA SER A 8 5.72 3.49 23.94
C SER A 8 5.97 4.78 23.14
N PHE A 9 5.98 4.62 21.81
CA PHE A 9 5.82 5.61 20.72
C PHE A 9 7.07 6.33 20.19
N PRO A 10 7.51 6.07 18.92
CA PRO A 10 8.61 6.79 18.29
C PRO A 10 8.17 7.99 17.41
N PHE A 11 6.92 8.46 17.52
CA PHE A 11 6.47 9.69 16.85
C PHE A 11 5.72 10.59 17.81
N VAL A 12 5.95 11.90 17.72
CA VAL A 12 5.02 12.90 18.25
C VAL A 12 3.84 12.98 17.30
N ILE A 13 2.82 12.14 17.50
CA ILE A 13 1.52 12.31 16.83
C ILE A 13 0.77 13.40 17.61
N PRO A 14 0.39 14.54 17.00
CA PRO A 14 -0.35 15.59 17.70
C PRO A 14 -1.63 15.04 18.34
N ALA A 15 -1.89 15.41 19.59
CA ALA A 15 -3.01 14.90 20.40
C ALA A 15 -4.40 15.05 19.76
N THR A 16 -4.56 15.95 18.78
CA THR A 16 -5.79 16.14 18.00
C THR A 16 -6.11 15.04 17.00
N LYS A 17 -5.23 14.04 16.83
CA LYS A 17 -5.35 12.99 15.79
C LYS A 17 -5.38 11.56 16.33
N GLN A 18 -5.42 11.34 17.65
CA GLN A 18 -5.85 10.05 18.21
C GLN A 18 -7.36 9.91 17.99
N ARG A 19 -7.75 9.39 16.81
CA ARG A 19 -9.15 9.07 16.54
C ARG A 19 -9.49 7.68 17.10
N PRO A 20 -10.67 7.49 17.68
CA PRO A 20 -11.11 6.19 18.14
C PRO A 20 -11.09 5.23 16.93
N VAL A 21 -10.38 4.12 17.08
CA VAL A 21 -10.44 3.01 16.14
C VAL A 21 -11.91 2.59 16.06
N ALA A 22 -12.55 2.79 14.91
CA ALA A 22 -13.85 2.19 14.63
C ALA A 22 -13.63 0.67 14.64
N LYS A 23 -13.90 0.06 15.79
CA LYS A 23 -13.70 -1.38 16.00
C LYS A 23 -14.78 -2.14 15.24
N GLN A 24 -14.35 -3.13 14.46
CA GLN A 24 -15.10 -4.35 14.12
C GLN A 24 -16.26 -4.31 13.10
N GLU A 25 -16.78 -3.17 12.65
CA GLU A 25 -17.98 -3.19 11.79
C GLU A 25 -17.73 -3.36 10.28
N THR A 26 -16.55 -2.99 9.76
CA THR A 26 -16.26 -3.08 8.30
C THR A 26 -16.12 -4.50 7.76
N ALA A 27 -15.61 -5.43 8.57
CA ALA A 27 -15.54 -6.85 8.20
C ALA A 27 -16.94 -7.47 8.01
N SER A 28 -17.93 -7.03 8.81
CA SER A 28 -19.31 -7.51 8.75
C SER A 28 -20.02 -7.08 7.47
N ALA A 29 -19.82 -5.84 7.00
CA ALA A 29 -20.48 -5.32 5.80
C ALA A 29 -20.04 -6.05 4.53
N VAL A 30 -18.77 -6.46 4.47
CA VAL A 30 -18.24 -7.12 3.28
C VAL A 30 -18.60 -8.59 3.28
N GLU A 31 -18.52 -9.29 4.41
CA GLU A 31 -19.16 -10.62 4.54
C GLU A 31 -20.64 -10.55 4.13
N LEU A 32 -21.38 -9.50 4.48
CA LEU A 32 -22.76 -9.32 4.05
C LEU A 32 -22.94 -9.01 2.54
N ILE A 33 -21.95 -8.40 1.88
CA ILE A 33 -21.95 -8.13 0.42
C ILE A 33 -21.41 -9.34 -0.37
N THR A 34 -20.52 -10.15 0.21
CA THR A 34 -19.69 -11.13 -0.52
C THR A 34 -19.93 -12.58 -0.14
N SER A 35 -20.60 -12.86 0.99
CA SER A 35 -20.92 -14.22 1.50
C SER A 35 -21.70 -15.13 0.55
N SER A 36 -22.23 -14.61 -0.55
CA SER A 36 -23.01 -15.38 -1.53
C SER A 36 -22.25 -15.78 -2.80
N LEU A 37 -20.92 -15.60 -2.87
CA LEU A 37 -20.16 -15.81 -4.12
C LEU A 37 -19.15 -16.96 -4.04
N PRO A 38 -19.15 -17.90 -5.01
CA PRO A 38 -18.16 -18.97 -5.07
C PRO A 38 -16.77 -18.42 -5.43
N ILE A 39 -15.78 -18.80 -4.62
CA ILE A 39 -14.38 -18.33 -4.61
C ILE A 39 -13.56 -18.73 -5.87
N ASN A 40 -14.15 -19.40 -6.87
CA ASN A 40 -13.42 -19.96 -8.00
C ASN A 40 -13.82 -19.34 -9.36
N LEU A 41 -13.34 -18.12 -9.62
CA LEU A 41 -13.57 -17.39 -10.89
C LEU A 41 -12.24 -17.15 -11.65
N THR A 42 -11.46 -18.20 -11.90
CA THR A 42 -10.13 -18.05 -12.55
C THR A 42 -9.95 -18.71 -13.92
N ARG A 43 -10.96 -19.31 -14.57
CA ARG A 43 -10.79 -19.80 -15.96
C ARG A 43 -11.89 -19.50 -16.98
N GLU A 44 -13.17 -19.43 -16.60
CA GLU A 44 -14.26 -19.29 -17.58
C GLU A 44 -14.58 -17.85 -18.03
N LEU A 45 -14.01 -16.83 -17.38
CA LEU A 45 -14.34 -15.43 -17.64
C LEU A 45 -13.65 -14.79 -18.86
N SER A 46 -12.77 -15.48 -19.58
CA SER A 46 -11.73 -14.80 -20.37
C SER A 46 -12.18 -14.02 -21.62
N ILE A 47 -13.33 -14.30 -22.23
CA ILE A 47 -13.79 -13.58 -23.45
C ILE A 47 -14.88 -12.57 -23.12
N THR A 48 -15.92 -12.99 -22.40
CA THR A 48 -17.02 -12.12 -21.97
C THR A 48 -16.52 -10.99 -21.07
N HIS A 49 -15.63 -11.29 -20.11
CA HIS A 49 -15.04 -10.27 -19.26
C HIS A 49 -14.20 -9.25 -20.05
N ARG A 50 -13.44 -9.70 -21.05
CA ARG A 50 -12.64 -8.78 -21.90
C ARG A 50 -13.51 -7.84 -22.73
N LYS A 51 -14.61 -8.34 -23.30
CA LYS A 51 -15.59 -7.53 -24.02
C LYS A 51 -16.28 -6.53 -23.08
N ASN A 52 -16.66 -6.97 -21.89
CA ASN A 52 -17.32 -6.15 -20.89
C ASN A 52 -16.38 -5.07 -20.33
N ILE A 53 -15.09 -5.37 -20.11
CA ILE A 53 -14.07 -4.36 -19.77
C ILE A 53 -13.95 -3.32 -20.89
N ALA A 54 -13.86 -3.74 -22.15
CA ALA A 54 -13.78 -2.80 -23.28
C ALA A 54 -15.00 -1.88 -23.32
N TYR A 55 -16.20 -2.43 -23.09
CA TYR A 55 -17.43 -1.65 -22.97
C TYR A 55 -17.36 -0.64 -21.83
N VAL A 56 -16.99 -1.08 -20.61
CA VAL A 56 -16.88 -0.22 -19.42
C VAL A 56 -15.87 0.90 -19.64
N LYS A 57 -14.72 0.61 -20.24
CA LYS A 57 -13.70 1.61 -20.55
C LYS A 57 -14.18 2.66 -21.56
N GLN A 58 -15.01 2.26 -22.52
CA GLN A 58 -15.51 3.13 -23.59
C GLN A 58 -16.75 3.93 -23.17
N HIS A 59 -17.63 3.36 -22.33
CA HIS A 59 -18.98 3.92 -22.08
C HIS A 59 -19.21 4.32 -20.63
N VAL A 60 -18.52 3.68 -19.68
CA VAL A 60 -18.74 3.86 -18.24
C VAL A 60 -17.62 4.66 -17.57
N GLY A 61 -16.46 4.77 -18.23
CA GLY A 61 -15.28 5.49 -17.74
C GLY A 61 -15.58 6.84 -17.08
N GLN A 62 -14.93 7.10 -15.94
CA GLN A 62 -14.93 8.31 -15.07
C GLN A 62 -16.28 8.97 -14.70
N ARG A 63 -17.40 8.58 -15.30
CA ARG A 63 -18.72 9.21 -15.14
C ARG A 63 -19.71 8.33 -14.40
N ILE A 64 -19.22 7.44 -13.54
CA ILE A 64 -20.10 6.67 -12.66
C ILE A 64 -20.60 7.61 -11.58
N ASN A 65 -21.75 8.23 -11.83
CA ASN A 65 -22.51 8.99 -10.86
C ASN A 65 -23.81 8.23 -10.57
N GLY A 66 -24.07 7.91 -9.30
CA GLY A 66 -25.32 7.29 -8.87
C GLY A 66 -25.15 5.84 -8.39
N GLU A 67 -26.15 5.00 -8.66
CA GLU A 67 -26.24 3.62 -8.17
C GLU A 67 -25.56 2.61 -9.11
N ILE A 68 -24.75 1.72 -8.56
CA ILE A 68 -24.23 0.53 -9.24
C ILE A 68 -24.55 -0.71 -8.42
N THR A 69 -24.36 -1.90 -8.98
CA THR A 69 -24.55 -3.16 -8.24
C THR A 69 -23.22 -3.84 -7.96
N ILE A 70 -22.93 -4.16 -6.69
CA ILE A 70 -21.77 -4.94 -6.24
C ILE A 70 -22.29 -6.20 -5.56
N GLY A 71 -21.90 -7.39 -6.03
CA GLY A 71 -22.32 -8.66 -5.41
C GLY A 71 -23.85 -8.82 -5.35
N GLY A 72 -24.57 -8.26 -6.33
CA GLY A 72 -26.04 -8.25 -6.35
C GLY A 72 -26.70 -7.22 -5.43
N LYS A 73 -25.93 -6.37 -4.73
CA LYS A 73 -26.44 -5.28 -3.88
C LYS A 73 -26.27 -3.94 -4.58
N LYS A 74 -27.30 -3.08 -4.53
CA LYS A 74 -27.19 -1.69 -4.98
C LYS A 74 -26.33 -0.89 -4.02
N VAL A 75 -25.37 -0.15 -4.54
CA VAL A 75 -24.49 0.75 -3.78
C VAL A 75 -24.42 2.11 -4.47
N HIS A 76 -24.18 3.16 -3.71
CA HIS A 76 -24.06 4.52 -4.22
C HIS A 76 -22.58 4.89 -4.41
N VAL A 77 -22.21 5.42 -5.59
CA VAL A 77 -20.87 5.97 -5.82
C VAL A 77 -20.80 7.40 -5.30
N ILE A 78 -19.98 7.66 -4.29
CA ILE A 78 -19.90 8.96 -3.62
C ILE A 78 -18.98 9.91 -4.38
N LYS A 79 -17.73 9.47 -4.61
CA LYS A 79 -16.71 10.28 -5.28
C LYS A 79 -15.59 9.40 -5.83
N MET A 80 -14.81 9.95 -6.75
CA MET A 80 -13.53 9.35 -7.14
C MET A 80 -12.49 9.62 -6.04
N LEU A 81 -11.76 8.57 -5.65
CA LEU A 81 -10.66 8.66 -4.68
C LEU A 81 -9.31 8.87 -5.38
N GLY A 82 -9.12 8.29 -6.56
CA GLY A 82 -7.89 8.44 -7.31
C GLY A 82 -7.84 7.62 -8.59
N THR A 83 -6.82 7.85 -9.39
CA THR A 83 -6.58 7.15 -10.65
C THR A 83 -5.13 6.69 -10.73
N GLY A 84 -4.91 5.42 -11.05
CA GLY A 84 -3.60 4.86 -11.35
C GLY A 84 -3.52 4.30 -12.76
N GLY A 85 -2.36 3.75 -13.13
CA GLY A 85 -2.09 3.25 -14.48
C GLY A 85 -2.94 2.05 -14.92
N SER A 86 -3.55 1.31 -13.99
CA SER A 86 -4.41 0.14 -14.26
C SER A 86 -5.87 0.33 -13.83
N LYS A 87 -6.13 1.18 -12.83
CA LYS A 87 -7.43 1.25 -12.14
C LYS A 87 -7.82 2.67 -11.73
N THR A 88 -9.12 2.91 -11.66
CA THR A 88 -9.71 4.10 -11.02
C THR A 88 -10.43 3.65 -9.77
N VAL A 89 -10.17 4.32 -8.65
CA VAL A 89 -10.70 3.97 -7.34
C VAL A 89 -11.78 4.97 -6.96
N PHE A 90 -12.92 4.45 -6.51
CA PHE A 90 -14.09 5.19 -6.09
C PHE A 90 -14.41 4.91 -4.64
N ASP A 91 -14.94 5.91 -3.95
CA ASP A 91 -15.59 5.77 -2.66
C ASP A 91 -17.05 5.38 -2.90
N VAL A 92 -17.47 4.24 -2.35
CA VAL A 92 -18.83 3.74 -2.50
C VAL A 92 -19.48 3.52 -1.14
N GLU A 93 -20.78 3.74 -1.05
CA GLU A 93 -21.57 3.56 0.16
C GLU A 93 -22.66 2.52 -0.04
N TRP A 94 -22.82 1.64 0.95
CA TRP A 94 -23.91 0.68 1.06
C TRP A 94 -24.42 0.62 2.49
N ASN A 95 -25.68 0.98 2.72
CA ASN A 95 -26.31 0.92 4.05
C ASN A 95 -25.46 1.61 5.16
N GLY A 96 -24.84 2.76 4.85
CA GLY A 96 -23.97 3.49 5.77
C GLY A 96 -22.53 2.97 5.86
N TYR A 97 -22.22 1.83 5.24
CA TYR A 97 -20.85 1.31 5.14
C TYR A 97 -20.15 1.88 3.92
N ARG A 98 -18.91 2.31 4.09
CA ARG A 98 -18.11 2.90 3.01
C ARG A 98 -16.92 2.03 2.65
N LEU A 99 -16.70 1.85 1.35
CA LEU A 99 -15.66 0.99 0.79
C LEU A 99 -14.93 1.70 -0.35
N ALA A 100 -13.72 1.23 -0.67
CA ALA A 100 -13.00 1.60 -1.87
C ALA A 100 -13.28 0.57 -2.98
N LEU A 101 -13.83 1.03 -4.11
CA LEU A 101 -14.07 0.22 -5.30
C LEU A 101 -13.08 0.61 -6.40
N ALA A 102 -12.22 -0.30 -6.79
CA ALA A 102 -11.36 -0.16 -7.96
C ALA A 102 -11.99 -0.82 -9.19
N LEU A 103 -12.00 -0.05 -10.29
CA LEU A 103 -12.52 -0.44 -11.60
C LEU A 103 -11.43 -0.24 -12.68
N PRO A 104 -11.49 -0.93 -13.82
CA PRO A 104 -10.49 -0.78 -14.88
C PRO A 104 -10.42 0.66 -15.38
N HIS A 105 -9.22 1.23 -15.40
CA HIS A 105 -9.01 2.58 -15.90
C HIS A 105 -9.18 2.64 -17.43
N THR A 106 -9.76 3.71 -17.96
CA THR A 106 -10.16 3.87 -19.38
C THR A 106 -9.01 3.71 -20.37
N THR A 107 -7.79 4.08 -19.98
CA THR A 107 -6.60 3.99 -20.83
C THR A 107 -5.79 2.70 -20.63
N SER A 108 -6.12 1.89 -19.62
CA SER A 108 -5.33 0.70 -19.28
C SER A 108 -5.54 -0.46 -20.28
N GLY A 109 -4.48 -1.19 -20.63
CA GLY A 109 -4.63 -2.41 -21.42
C GLY A 109 -5.41 -3.48 -20.65
N ILE A 110 -6.22 -4.30 -21.33
CA ILE A 110 -7.00 -5.36 -20.67
C ILE A 110 -6.11 -6.31 -19.87
N GLY A 111 -4.93 -6.63 -20.38
CA GLY A 111 -3.93 -7.43 -19.65
C GLY A 111 -3.50 -6.79 -18.33
N LYS A 112 -3.42 -5.45 -18.26
CA LYS A 112 -3.10 -4.76 -17.00
C LYS A 112 -4.20 -4.95 -15.95
N TRP A 113 -5.46 -4.85 -16.35
CA TRP A 113 -6.58 -5.11 -15.44
C TRP A 113 -6.64 -6.57 -15.00
N CYS A 114 -6.49 -7.52 -15.93
CA CYS A 114 -6.46 -8.94 -15.59
C CYS A 114 -5.36 -9.28 -14.58
N SER A 115 -4.20 -8.62 -14.67
CA SER A 115 -3.16 -8.79 -13.65
C SER A 115 -3.52 -8.11 -12.32
N ALA A 116 -4.19 -6.96 -12.34
CA ALA A 116 -4.68 -6.33 -11.10
C ALA A 116 -5.69 -7.22 -10.35
N LEU A 117 -6.45 -8.06 -11.05
CA LEU A 117 -7.34 -9.04 -10.41
C LEU A 117 -6.62 -10.14 -9.61
N LYS A 118 -5.29 -10.19 -9.63
CA LYS A 118 -4.48 -11.00 -8.71
C LYS A 118 -4.23 -10.31 -7.37
N ASP A 119 -4.62 -9.04 -7.21
CA ASP A 119 -4.49 -8.28 -5.95
C ASP A 119 -5.03 -9.06 -4.74
N PRO A 120 -6.22 -9.71 -4.78
CA PRO A 120 -6.75 -10.45 -3.64
C PRO A 120 -5.84 -11.57 -3.12
N GLU A 121 -5.41 -12.49 -4.01
CA GLU A 121 -4.54 -13.62 -3.64
C GLU A 121 -3.20 -13.11 -3.08
N ASN A 122 -2.62 -12.10 -3.73
CA ASN A 122 -1.34 -11.54 -3.30
C ASN A 122 -1.48 -10.77 -1.97
N THR A 123 -2.58 -10.07 -1.76
CA THR A 123 -2.89 -9.37 -0.50
C THR A 123 -3.05 -10.36 0.64
N GLU A 124 -3.73 -11.49 0.41
CA GLU A 124 -3.85 -12.55 1.41
C GLU A 124 -2.48 -13.09 1.81
N ARG A 125 -1.64 -13.44 0.82
CA ARG A 125 -0.28 -13.94 1.08
C ARG A 125 0.54 -12.96 1.89
N VAL A 126 0.45 -11.65 1.62
CA VAL A 126 1.14 -10.62 2.40
C VAL A 126 0.58 -10.54 3.83
N ARG A 127 -0.74 -10.65 4.01
CA ARG A 127 -1.38 -10.64 5.32
C ARG A 127 -0.98 -11.84 6.18
N GLU A 128 -0.88 -13.03 5.59
CA GLU A 128 -0.42 -14.26 6.25
C GLU A 128 1.03 -14.13 6.79
N LEU A 129 1.85 -13.28 6.16
CA LEU A 129 3.20 -12.95 6.64
C LEU A 129 3.21 -11.93 7.79
N GLY A 130 2.05 -11.45 8.25
CA GLY A 130 1.94 -10.44 9.30
C GLY A 130 2.35 -9.04 8.86
N LEU A 131 2.39 -8.79 7.55
CA LEU A 131 2.78 -7.50 6.96
C LEU A 131 1.57 -6.57 6.81
N CYS A 132 1.82 -5.26 6.83
CA CYS A 132 0.73 -4.28 6.71
C CYS A 132 0.23 -4.22 5.27
N THR A 133 -1.02 -4.59 5.06
CA THR A 133 -1.71 -4.49 3.77
C THR A 133 -3.20 -4.22 4.00
N ASN A 134 -3.99 -4.16 2.94
CA ASN A 134 -5.42 -3.99 3.09
C ASN A 134 -6.03 -5.21 3.82
N THR A 135 -6.76 -4.95 4.90
CA THR A 135 -7.48 -5.99 5.64
C THR A 135 -8.66 -6.56 4.84
N LEU A 136 -9.01 -5.93 3.73
CA LEU A 136 -9.95 -6.40 2.74
C LEU A 136 -9.43 -6.16 1.31
N CYS A 137 -9.39 -7.20 0.48
CA CYS A 137 -9.17 -7.06 -0.94
C CYS A 137 -9.81 -8.23 -1.67
N GLU A 138 -10.91 -8.00 -2.37
CA GLU A 138 -11.67 -9.05 -3.05
C GLU A 138 -12.04 -8.66 -4.47
N ALA A 139 -12.04 -9.64 -5.38
CA ALA A 139 -12.57 -9.49 -6.74
C ALA A 139 -14.03 -9.93 -6.77
N ILE A 140 -14.95 -9.00 -7.01
CA ILE A 140 -16.40 -9.23 -6.90
C ILE A 140 -17.09 -8.81 -8.21
N PRO A 141 -18.15 -9.50 -8.65
CA PRO A 141 -18.98 -9.07 -9.77
C PRO A 141 -19.61 -7.70 -9.51
N ILE A 142 -19.36 -6.78 -10.44
CA ILE A 142 -19.95 -5.46 -10.53
C ILE A 142 -20.84 -5.41 -11.75
N LYS A 143 -22.07 -4.93 -11.58
CA LYS A 143 -22.99 -4.65 -12.67
C LYS A 143 -23.21 -3.14 -12.77
N ILE A 144 -22.90 -2.59 -13.95
CA ILE A 144 -23.18 -1.21 -14.32
C ILE A 144 -24.00 -1.28 -15.61
N ASP A 145 -25.17 -0.64 -15.59
CA ASP A 145 -26.21 -0.85 -16.59
C ASP A 145 -26.50 -2.36 -16.77
N ASP A 146 -26.42 -2.87 -17.99
CA ASP A 146 -26.60 -4.30 -18.30
C ASP A 146 -25.29 -5.09 -18.41
N VAL A 147 -24.16 -4.50 -18.00
CA VAL A 147 -22.84 -5.10 -18.16
C VAL A 147 -22.26 -5.52 -16.82
N GLU A 148 -21.92 -6.81 -16.72
CA GLU A 148 -21.30 -7.40 -15.54
C GLU A 148 -19.81 -7.70 -15.75
N PHE A 149 -18.97 -7.35 -14.79
CA PHE A 149 -17.53 -7.60 -14.81
C PHE A 149 -16.97 -7.59 -13.39
N LEU A 150 -15.81 -8.21 -13.16
CA LEU A 150 -15.13 -8.13 -11.87
C LEU A 150 -14.55 -6.73 -11.60
N GLY A 151 -14.82 -6.21 -10.42
CA GLY A 151 -14.16 -5.06 -9.78
C GLY A 151 -13.42 -5.51 -8.52
N LEU A 152 -12.57 -4.63 -7.98
CA LEU A 152 -11.84 -4.89 -6.73
C LEU A 152 -12.42 -4.07 -5.60
N VAL A 153 -12.86 -4.70 -4.51
CA VAL A 153 -13.36 -4.03 -3.32
C VAL A 153 -12.33 -4.12 -2.20
N MET A 154 -12.11 -3.01 -1.52
CA MET A 154 -11.08 -2.84 -0.50
C MET A 154 -11.57 -1.93 0.63
N ASN A 155 -10.95 -2.01 1.81
CA ASN A 155 -11.15 -0.96 2.81
C ASN A 155 -10.52 0.35 2.34
N ARG A 156 -11.14 1.48 2.68
CA ARG A 156 -10.53 2.79 2.45
C ARG A 156 -9.35 2.94 3.39
N TYR A 157 -8.33 3.70 3.00
CA TYR A 157 -7.14 3.88 3.84
C TYR A 157 -7.45 4.45 5.22
N GLU A 158 -8.47 5.30 5.34
CA GLU A 158 -8.92 5.87 6.61
C GLU A 158 -9.59 4.87 7.56
N ASP A 159 -10.01 3.72 7.05
CA ASP A 159 -10.66 2.65 7.83
C ASP A 159 -9.67 1.53 8.21
N LEU A 160 -8.40 1.65 7.82
CA LEU A 160 -7.36 0.69 8.17
C LEU A 160 -6.83 0.93 9.59
N PRO A 161 -6.30 -0.10 10.27
CA PRO A 161 -5.65 0.05 11.58
C PRO A 161 -4.26 0.71 11.49
N TYR A 162 -3.92 1.30 10.34
CA TYR A 162 -2.63 1.90 10.05
C TYR A 162 -2.85 3.29 9.45
N LEU A 163 -1.96 4.23 9.77
CA LEU A 163 -1.92 5.51 9.06
C LEU A 163 -1.11 5.35 7.79
N VAL A 164 -1.78 5.14 6.66
CA VAL A 164 -1.12 4.99 5.35
C VAL A 164 -0.69 6.34 4.81
N PHE A 165 0.56 6.42 4.35
CA PHE A 165 1.08 7.52 3.54
C PHE A 165 1.19 6.99 2.12
N ASP A 166 0.31 7.45 1.23
CA ASP A 166 0.41 7.06 -0.16
C ASP A 166 1.55 7.82 -0.83
N THR A 167 2.77 7.31 -0.67
CA THR A 167 4.00 7.90 -1.22
C THR A 167 4.08 7.84 -2.75
N LYS A 168 3.02 7.34 -3.42
CA LYS A 168 2.87 7.33 -4.88
C LYS A 168 2.01 8.50 -5.38
N ASP A 169 1.15 9.07 -4.54
CA ASP A 169 0.34 10.24 -4.88
C ASP A 169 0.87 11.47 -4.15
N THR A 170 1.63 12.29 -4.89
CA THR A 170 2.18 13.54 -4.37
C THR A 170 1.09 14.50 -3.90
N ASN A 171 -0.15 14.41 -4.41
CA ASN A 171 -1.25 15.26 -3.93
C ASN A 171 -1.73 14.86 -2.53
N TYR A 172 -1.61 13.57 -2.17
CA TYR A 172 -1.95 13.06 -0.83
C TYR A 172 -0.90 13.43 0.23
N LEU A 173 0.34 13.68 -0.21
CA LEU A 173 1.45 14.15 0.62
C LEU A 173 1.41 15.68 0.85
N LEU A 174 0.71 16.44 0.01
CA LEU A 174 0.78 17.90 0.00
C LEU A 174 -0.20 18.62 0.95
N SER A 175 -1.24 17.97 1.47
CA SER A 175 -2.14 18.60 2.45
C SER A 175 -1.73 18.28 3.90
N ASP A 176 -1.15 19.29 4.57
CA ASP A 176 -1.09 19.43 6.05
C ASP A 176 -0.30 18.41 6.89
N ARG A 177 0.62 17.63 6.31
CA ARG A 177 1.49 16.71 7.07
C ARG A 177 2.91 17.23 7.24
N GLU A 178 3.43 17.08 8.45
CA GLU A 178 4.84 17.30 8.80
C GLU A 178 5.71 16.13 8.29
N PRO A 179 6.96 16.39 7.91
CA PRO A 179 7.88 15.34 7.45
C PRO A 179 8.14 14.30 8.57
N LEU A 180 8.41 13.07 8.15
CA LEU A 180 8.69 11.96 9.07
C LEU A 180 10.13 12.08 9.59
N ILE A 181 10.31 12.76 10.72
CA ILE A 181 11.61 12.97 11.37
C ILE A 181 11.77 12.01 12.56
N PRO A 182 12.90 11.28 12.68
CA PRO A 182 13.19 10.45 13.84
C PRO A 182 13.23 11.24 15.15
N GLU A 183 12.80 10.60 16.25
CA GLU A 183 13.06 11.12 17.59
C GLU A 183 14.57 11.34 17.82
N GLY A 184 14.93 12.48 18.43
CA GLY A 184 16.32 12.86 18.62
C GLY A 184 17.00 13.45 17.37
N GLY A 185 16.24 13.74 16.33
CA GLY A 185 16.71 14.47 15.14
C GLY A 185 17.25 13.57 14.03
N LEU A 186 17.43 14.17 12.85
CA LEU A 186 17.77 13.47 11.63
C LEU A 186 19.29 13.28 11.50
N ASN A 187 19.77 12.12 11.96
CA ASN A 187 21.12 11.63 11.73
C ASN A 187 21.07 10.15 11.31
N VAL A 188 22.17 9.64 10.75
CA VAL A 188 22.25 8.27 10.21
C VAL A 188 21.81 7.21 11.24
N LYS A 189 22.24 7.34 12.50
CA LYS A 189 21.91 6.37 13.55
C LYS A 189 20.41 6.35 13.84
N ASN A 190 19.81 7.51 14.10
CA ASN A 190 18.38 7.61 14.42
C ASN A 190 17.52 7.22 13.21
N PHE A 191 17.96 7.58 12.00
CA PHE A 191 17.30 7.17 10.78
C PHE A 191 17.27 5.65 10.62
N VAL A 192 18.42 4.98 10.79
CA VAL A 192 18.51 3.51 10.71
C VAL A 192 17.59 2.84 11.75
N LEU A 193 17.49 3.40 12.96
CA LEU A 193 16.54 2.91 13.97
C LEU A 193 15.08 3.09 13.54
N MET A 194 14.73 4.27 13.02
CA MET A 194 13.37 4.58 12.54
C MET A 194 12.94 3.62 11.43
N VAL A 195 13.82 3.32 10.46
CA VAL A 195 13.49 2.43 9.34
C VAL A 195 13.77 0.95 9.64
N SER A 196 14.26 0.59 10.83
CA SER A 196 14.52 -0.81 11.20
C SER A 196 13.29 -1.72 11.02
N PRO A 197 12.06 -1.34 11.42
CA PRO A 197 10.90 -2.19 11.20
C PRO A 197 10.54 -2.36 9.71
N VAL A 198 10.86 -1.37 8.86
CA VAL A 198 10.76 -1.51 7.39
C VAL A 198 11.77 -2.54 6.87
N MET A 199 12.99 -2.58 7.44
CA MET A 199 13.97 -3.61 7.08
C MET A 199 13.51 -5.01 7.50
N ASP A 200 12.80 -5.13 8.63
CA ASP A 200 12.18 -6.39 9.07
C ASP A 200 11.07 -6.84 8.11
N ASP A 201 10.23 -5.91 7.64
CA ASP A 201 9.20 -6.18 6.62
C ASP A 201 9.84 -6.67 5.31
N LEU A 202 10.88 -5.98 4.82
CA LEU A 202 11.63 -6.38 3.63
C LEU A 202 12.28 -7.75 3.79
N ALA A 203 12.90 -8.02 4.93
CA ALA A 203 13.53 -9.31 5.20
C ALA A 203 12.48 -10.43 5.17
N THR A 204 11.30 -10.22 5.75
CA THR A 204 10.18 -11.16 5.70
C THR A 204 9.77 -11.48 4.26
N VAL A 205 9.52 -10.45 3.45
CA VAL A 205 9.18 -10.61 2.01
C VAL A 205 10.25 -11.41 1.27
N LEU A 206 11.52 -11.05 1.47
CA LEU A 206 12.65 -11.66 0.76
C LEU A 206 12.84 -13.13 1.15
N LYS A 207 12.68 -13.46 2.45
CA LYS A 207 12.69 -14.85 2.96
C LYS A 207 11.53 -15.68 2.42
N SER A 208 10.38 -15.05 2.19
CA SER A 208 9.21 -15.69 1.59
C SER A 208 9.30 -15.81 0.06
N ASN A 209 10.48 -15.59 -0.54
CA ASN A 209 10.71 -15.67 -1.99
C ASN A 209 9.83 -14.73 -2.81
N ILE A 210 9.34 -13.65 -2.21
CA ILE A 210 8.54 -12.63 -2.87
C ILE A 210 9.47 -11.56 -3.45
N ARG A 211 9.13 -11.08 -4.65
CA ARG A 211 9.72 -9.90 -5.29
C ARG A 211 8.61 -8.95 -5.71
N MET A 212 8.89 -7.66 -5.61
CA MET A 212 7.93 -6.60 -5.78
C MET A 212 8.55 -5.45 -6.57
N GLY A 213 7.72 -4.80 -7.38
CA GLY A 213 8.06 -3.53 -8.02
C GLY A 213 7.98 -2.37 -7.04
N SER A 214 8.53 -1.22 -7.43
CA SER A 214 8.46 0.06 -6.69
C SER A 214 7.03 0.53 -6.44
N ASP A 215 6.07 0.05 -7.24
CA ASP A 215 4.66 0.40 -7.14
C ASP A 215 3.90 -0.56 -6.21
N CYS A 216 4.53 -1.55 -5.59
CA CYS A 216 3.84 -2.51 -4.74
C CYS A 216 3.74 -2.10 -3.26
N PHE A 217 4.29 -0.95 -2.90
CA PHE A 217 4.26 -0.49 -1.52
C PHE A 217 4.26 1.02 -1.40
N SER A 218 3.71 1.46 -0.27
CA SER A 218 3.86 2.79 0.29
C SER A 218 4.36 2.64 1.74
N THR A 219 4.42 3.71 2.51
CA THR A 219 4.77 3.64 3.94
C THR A 219 3.53 3.82 4.81
N CYS A 220 3.57 3.31 6.04
CA CYS A 220 2.54 3.59 7.04
C CYS A 220 3.13 3.69 8.44
N ILE A 221 2.36 4.30 9.36
CA ILE A 221 2.58 4.13 10.79
C ILE A 221 1.61 3.06 11.29
N ASP A 222 2.13 2.01 11.93
CA ASP A 222 1.31 0.98 12.54
C ASP A 222 0.70 1.43 13.88
N LYS A 223 -0.15 0.58 14.47
CA LYS A 223 -0.82 0.85 15.75
C LYS A 223 0.14 1.10 16.93
N ASP A 224 1.38 0.60 16.83
CA ASP A 224 2.42 0.76 17.86
C ASP A 224 3.26 2.02 17.61
N GLY A 225 2.89 2.80 16.59
CA GLY A 225 3.59 4.00 16.18
C GLY A 225 4.85 3.68 15.39
N LYS A 226 5.05 2.51 14.79
CA LYS A 226 6.28 2.21 14.05
C LYS A 226 6.12 2.48 12.56
N LEU A 227 7.17 2.98 11.91
CA LEU A 227 7.23 3.09 10.46
C LEU A 227 7.31 1.68 9.85
N ARG A 228 6.35 1.33 9.00
CA ARG A 228 6.23 0.03 8.35
C ARG A 228 6.01 0.20 6.84
N MET A 229 6.18 -0.88 6.10
CA MET A 229 5.74 -0.94 4.71
C MET A 229 4.25 -1.23 4.65
N PHE A 230 3.51 -0.48 3.83
CA PHE A 230 2.14 -0.80 3.46
C PHE A 230 2.09 -1.36 2.04
N PHE A 231 1.75 -2.62 1.90
CA PHE A 231 1.74 -3.33 0.62
C PHE A 231 0.40 -3.17 -0.09
N SER A 232 0.43 -2.73 -1.34
CA SER A 232 -0.74 -2.46 -2.20
C SER A 232 -0.37 -2.64 -3.67
N ASP A 233 -1.35 -2.67 -4.59
CA ASP A 233 -1.09 -2.82 -6.04
C ASP A 233 -0.23 -4.04 -6.40
N LEU A 234 -0.50 -5.17 -5.76
CA LEU A 234 0.35 -6.36 -5.79
C LEU A 234 0.17 -7.22 -7.05
N GLY A 235 -0.89 -7.04 -7.82
CA GLY A 235 -1.32 -7.99 -8.84
C GLY A 235 -0.38 -8.07 -10.05
N GLN A 236 0.27 -6.96 -10.41
CA GLN A 236 1.31 -6.94 -11.46
C GLN A 236 2.71 -6.97 -10.91
N GLY A 237 2.98 -6.22 -9.84
CA GLY A 237 4.35 -6.01 -9.41
C GLY A 237 4.86 -7.10 -8.47
N MET A 238 3.98 -7.89 -7.84
CA MET A 238 4.38 -8.99 -6.95
C MET A 238 4.48 -10.31 -7.71
N HIS A 239 5.60 -10.99 -7.54
CA HIS A 239 5.82 -12.34 -8.05
C HIS A 239 6.70 -13.14 -7.10
N THR A 240 6.59 -14.47 -7.17
CA THR A 240 7.48 -15.38 -6.45
C THR A 240 8.68 -15.75 -7.31
N THR A 241 9.83 -16.00 -6.69
CA THR A 241 11.04 -16.43 -7.41
C THR A 241 11.88 -17.37 -6.57
N ASP A 242 12.48 -18.37 -7.21
CA ASP A 242 13.45 -19.27 -6.56
C ASP A 242 14.88 -18.70 -6.58
N LYS A 243 15.06 -17.50 -7.15
CA LYS A 243 16.38 -16.85 -7.18
C LYS A 243 16.81 -16.49 -5.76
N PRO A 244 18.06 -16.81 -5.37
CA PRO A 244 18.56 -16.41 -4.07
C PRO A 244 18.51 -14.89 -3.91
N VAL A 245 18.32 -14.44 -2.67
CA VAL A 245 18.38 -13.02 -2.35
C VAL A 245 19.83 -12.57 -2.49
N SER A 246 20.09 -11.64 -3.42
CA SER A 246 21.41 -11.02 -3.58
C SER A 246 21.50 -9.71 -2.81
N TYR A 247 22.72 -9.27 -2.53
CA TYR A 247 22.97 -7.92 -2.00
C TYR A 247 22.37 -6.84 -2.91
N ASP A 248 22.52 -6.96 -4.23
CA ASP A 248 21.95 -6.00 -5.20
C ASP A 248 20.42 -5.92 -5.11
N THR A 249 19.76 -7.05 -4.82
CA THR A 249 18.30 -7.06 -4.59
C THR A 249 17.97 -6.24 -3.34
N ALA A 250 18.69 -6.46 -2.24
CA ALA A 250 18.50 -5.71 -1.00
C ALA A 250 18.82 -4.21 -1.19
N LEU A 251 19.85 -3.89 -1.97
CA LEU A 251 20.25 -2.52 -2.29
C LEU A 251 19.18 -1.79 -3.10
N GLY A 252 18.57 -2.45 -4.08
CA GLY A 252 17.43 -1.91 -4.82
C GLY A 252 16.25 -1.56 -3.92
N TYR A 253 15.88 -2.45 -3.00
CA TYR A 253 14.79 -2.15 -2.05
C TYR A 253 15.17 -1.05 -1.06
N ALA A 254 16.41 -1.04 -0.56
CA ALA A 254 16.90 0.03 0.30
C ALA A 254 16.76 1.39 -0.39
N ALA A 255 17.20 1.50 -1.65
CA ALA A 255 17.05 2.71 -2.45
C ALA A 255 15.58 3.13 -2.61
N MET A 256 14.69 2.19 -2.92
CA MET A 256 13.26 2.50 -3.06
C MET A 256 12.63 3.00 -1.75
N VAL A 257 12.95 2.39 -0.60
CA VAL A 257 12.44 2.84 0.71
C VAL A 257 12.93 4.25 1.04
N LEU A 258 14.21 4.52 0.78
CA LEU A 258 14.82 5.84 1.00
C LEU A 258 14.17 6.91 0.11
N ASP A 259 13.93 6.59 -1.15
CA ASP A 259 13.23 7.47 -2.10
C ASP A 259 11.79 7.78 -1.63
N ARG A 260 11.03 6.76 -1.22
CA ARG A 260 9.66 6.96 -0.69
C ARG A 260 9.64 7.78 0.60
N TRP A 261 10.61 7.61 1.48
CA TRP A 261 10.73 8.44 2.67
C TRP A 261 11.10 9.88 2.31
N ALA A 262 12.00 10.10 1.35
CA ALA A 262 12.36 11.44 0.89
C ALA A 262 11.18 12.21 0.29
N CYS A 263 10.21 11.52 -0.32
CA CYS A 263 8.95 12.14 -0.76
C CYS A 263 8.08 12.70 0.38
N SER A 264 8.39 12.41 1.66
CA SER A 264 7.69 13.01 2.80
C SER A 264 8.09 14.47 3.07
N PHE A 265 9.16 14.96 2.45
CA PHE A 265 9.58 16.36 2.52
C PHE A 265 8.94 17.15 1.36
N LYS A 266 8.45 18.37 1.65
CA LYS A 266 7.85 19.27 0.66
C LYS A 266 8.90 20.20 0.05
N ASP A 267 8.59 20.73 -1.14
CA ASP A 267 9.30 21.89 -1.68
C ASP A 267 9.17 23.06 -0.68
N GLY A 268 10.31 23.57 -0.17
CA GLY A 268 10.36 24.56 0.91
C GLY A 268 10.85 24.04 2.25
N ASP A 269 11.07 22.73 2.42
CA ASP A 269 11.75 22.14 3.59
C ASP A 269 13.28 22.35 3.56
N ASP A 270 13.76 23.33 2.81
CA ASP A 270 15.19 23.68 2.68
C ASP A 270 15.82 24.03 4.03
N GLN A 271 15.02 24.53 4.97
CA GLN A 271 15.47 24.75 6.34
C GLN A 271 15.76 23.43 7.07
N ILE A 272 14.94 22.39 6.87
CA ILE A 272 15.18 21.07 7.48
C ILE A 272 16.38 20.40 6.82
N LYS A 273 16.51 20.51 5.49
CA LYS A 273 17.66 19.99 4.75
C LYS A 273 18.96 20.66 5.18
N SER A 274 18.97 21.99 5.27
CA SER A 274 20.16 22.75 5.71
C SER A 274 20.54 22.50 7.17
N MET A 275 19.57 22.35 8.06
CA MET A 275 19.83 21.99 9.47
C MET A 275 20.36 20.56 9.66
N ASN A 276 20.23 19.69 8.65
CA ASN A 276 20.67 18.30 8.68
C ASN A 276 21.56 17.97 7.47
N ALA A 277 22.37 18.93 7.02
CA ALA A 277 23.17 18.82 5.80
C ALA A 277 24.06 17.57 5.77
N ASP A 278 24.70 17.22 6.89
CA ASP A 278 25.55 16.02 6.99
C ASP A 278 24.78 14.72 6.73
N PHE A 279 23.53 14.65 7.17
CA PHE A 279 22.68 13.51 6.87
C PHE A 279 22.33 13.45 5.38
N PHE A 280 21.95 14.58 4.78
CA PHE A 280 21.59 14.63 3.36
C PHE A 280 22.80 14.37 2.45
N LEU A 281 24.01 14.79 2.85
CA LEU A 281 25.25 14.41 2.17
C LEU A 281 25.45 12.89 2.17
N GLU A 282 25.17 12.20 3.28
CA GLU A 282 25.23 10.73 3.34
C GLU A 282 24.08 10.05 2.56
N PHE A 283 22.92 10.69 2.48
CA PHE A 283 21.75 10.21 1.72
C PHE A 283 21.95 10.31 0.21
N GLU A 284 22.59 11.39 -0.25
CA GLU A 284 22.85 11.69 -1.65
C GLU A 284 24.03 10.88 -2.23
N LYS A 285 24.81 10.21 -1.39
CA LYS A 285 25.80 9.24 -1.85
C LYS A 285 25.12 8.17 -2.71
N GLY A 286 25.66 7.95 -3.90
CA GLY A 286 25.15 6.92 -4.81
C GLY A 286 25.26 5.51 -4.21
N SER A 287 24.46 4.59 -4.75
CA SER A 287 24.44 3.18 -4.33
C SER A 287 25.77 2.44 -4.49
N ASP A 288 26.68 2.98 -5.32
CA ASP A 288 28.02 2.43 -5.55
C ASP A 288 29.00 2.75 -4.41
N ASP A 289 28.66 3.71 -3.53
CA ASP A 289 29.44 3.99 -2.33
C ASP A 289 29.04 3.02 -1.20
N PRO A 290 29.96 2.15 -0.72
CA PRO A 290 29.66 1.19 0.35
C PRO A 290 29.37 1.87 1.70
N THR A 291 29.66 3.16 1.83
CA THR A 291 29.36 3.99 3.00
C THR A 291 28.03 4.72 2.89
N SER A 292 27.36 4.68 1.73
CA SER A 292 26.05 5.29 1.51
C SER A 292 24.99 4.74 2.47
N LEU A 293 23.94 5.54 2.69
CA LEU A 293 22.82 5.11 3.53
C LEU A 293 22.11 3.89 2.94
N GLN A 294 21.97 3.85 1.61
CA GLN A 294 21.44 2.74 0.82
C GLN A 294 22.21 1.45 1.13
N ALA A 295 23.55 1.49 1.06
CA ALA A 295 24.41 0.35 1.34
C ALA A 295 24.30 -0.13 2.79
N LYS A 296 24.29 0.79 3.77
CA LYS A 296 24.11 0.47 5.19
C LYS A 296 22.78 -0.24 5.45
N VAL A 297 21.69 0.26 4.88
CA VAL A 297 20.36 -0.36 4.99
C VAL A 297 20.34 -1.74 4.31
N ALA A 298 20.93 -1.86 3.11
CA ALA A 298 21.01 -3.12 2.37
C ALA A 298 21.77 -4.21 3.14
N GLN A 299 22.92 -3.87 3.74
CA GLN A 299 23.69 -4.78 4.59
C GLN A 299 22.85 -5.29 5.78
N GLU A 300 22.09 -4.40 6.41
CA GLU A 300 21.27 -4.71 7.57
C GLU A 300 20.06 -5.59 7.18
N ILE A 301 19.48 -5.39 5.99
CA ILE A 301 18.49 -6.30 5.40
C ILE A 301 19.11 -7.69 5.19
N MET A 302 20.29 -7.76 4.56
CA MET A 302 20.96 -9.03 4.29
C MET A 302 21.26 -9.82 5.56
N LYS A 303 21.71 -9.16 6.65
CA LYS A 303 21.89 -9.82 7.95
C LYS A 303 20.61 -10.45 8.48
N ARG A 304 19.47 -9.75 8.35
CA ARG A 304 18.15 -10.28 8.75
C ARG A 304 17.72 -11.44 7.87
N VAL A 305 18.01 -11.39 6.57
CA VAL A 305 17.72 -12.50 5.65
C VAL A 305 18.55 -13.73 5.99
N SER A 306 19.83 -13.56 6.34
CA SER A 306 20.75 -14.66 6.65
C SER A 306 20.64 -15.25 8.06
N THR A 307 19.92 -14.59 8.98
CA THR A 307 19.67 -15.12 10.32
C THR A 307 18.50 -16.11 10.27
N THR A 308 18.83 -17.36 9.93
CA THR A 308 18.02 -18.57 10.17
C THR A 308 18.92 -19.80 10.14
#